data_AF-A0A257KZ84-F1
#
_entry.id   AF-A0A257KZ84-F1
#
_cell.length_a   1.000
_cell.length_b   1.000
_cell.length_c   1.000
_cell.angle_alpha   90.00
_cell.angle_beta   90.00
_cell.angle_gamma   90.00
#
_symmetry.space_group_name_H-M   'P 1'
#
loop_
_entity.id
_entity.type
_entity.pdbx_description
1 polymer ?
#
loop_
_entity_poly.entity_id
_entity_poly.type
_entity_poly.pdbx_seq_one_letter_code
_entity_poly.pdbx_strand_id
1 'polypeptide(L)'
;MKISRLFYLFVVILGCSSPKAELTEANKIHLENAAIFEVLESKLDSLQKIRTNETQNKDLKNLMQELEKLEEYMVEVPGFDHEHRHEGPNHNHETPIKYTDDQILAIQKEVKSELLKIKIRIENFK
;
A
#
# COMPACT_ATOMS: atom_id res chain seq x y z
N MET A 1 -64.26 -2.36 -17.48
CA MET A 1 -63.43 -3.57 -17.62
C MET A 1 -61.98 -3.17 -17.89
N LYS A 2 -61.09 -3.60 -16.96
CA LYS A 2 -59.73 -4.15 -17.18
C LYS A 2 -58.69 -3.23 -17.85
N ILE A 3 -57.74 -2.66 -17.09
CA ILE A 3 -56.34 -3.13 -16.93
C ILE A 3 -55.61 -3.08 -18.30
N SER A 4 -54.59 -2.28 -18.55
CA SER A 4 -53.35 -2.30 -17.80
C SER A 4 -52.43 -1.14 -18.19
N ARG A 5 -51.76 -0.59 -17.19
CA ARG A 5 -50.49 0.13 -17.32
C ARG A 5 -49.45 -0.83 -17.91
N LEU A 6 -48.63 -0.40 -18.85
CA LEU A 6 -47.34 -1.03 -19.11
C LEU A 6 -46.29 0.05 -19.44
N PHE A 7 -45.84 0.67 -18.36
CA PHE A 7 -44.64 1.48 -18.30
C PHE A 7 -43.47 0.49 -18.33
N TYR A 8 -42.84 0.29 -19.50
CA TYR A 8 -41.65 -0.56 -19.58
C TYR A 8 -40.45 0.26 -19.10
N LEU A 9 -40.31 0.31 -17.77
CA LEU A 9 -39.13 0.78 -17.06
C LEU A 9 -38.04 -0.29 -17.26
N PHE A 10 -37.15 -0.08 -18.24
CA PHE A 10 -35.96 -0.91 -18.39
C PHE A 10 -34.95 -0.50 -17.29
N VAL A 11 -35.13 -1.08 -16.09
CA VAL A 11 -34.21 -0.88 -14.97
C VAL A 11 -32.95 -1.69 -15.23
N VAL A 12 -31.86 -0.93 -15.31
CA VAL A 12 -30.45 -1.30 -15.32
C VAL A 12 -30.14 -2.27 -14.17
N ILE A 13 -29.51 -3.40 -14.48
CA ILE A 13 -28.66 -4.11 -13.52
C ILE A 13 -27.24 -4.07 -14.06
N LEU A 14 -26.54 -2.98 -13.71
CA LEU A 14 -25.08 -2.95 -13.67
C LEU A 14 -24.66 -3.97 -12.61
N GLY A 15 -24.30 -5.17 -13.05
CA GLY A 15 -23.64 -6.13 -12.17
C GLY A 15 -22.25 -5.61 -11.84
N CYS A 16 -22.09 -4.94 -10.70
CA CYS A 16 -20.78 -4.83 -10.07
C CYS A 16 -20.32 -6.25 -9.73
N SER A 17 -19.43 -6.84 -10.54
CA SER A 17 -18.74 -8.06 -10.17
C SER A 17 -17.92 -7.76 -8.91
N SER A 18 -18.09 -8.57 -7.87
CA SER A 18 -17.23 -8.50 -6.68
C SER A 18 -15.75 -8.54 -7.10
N PRO A 19 -14.86 -7.80 -6.39
CA PRO A 19 -13.43 -7.86 -6.67
C PRO A 19 -12.92 -9.30 -6.64
N LYS A 20 -11.92 -9.61 -7.48
CA LYS A 20 -11.29 -10.93 -7.50
C LYS A 20 -10.66 -11.23 -6.13
N ALA A 21 -10.57 -12.52 -5.78
CA ALA A 21 -10.05 -12.95 -4.49
C ALA A 21 -8.60 -12.47 -4.28
N GLU A 22 -7.79 -12.54 -5.34
CA GLU A 22 -6.39 -12.12 -5.36
C GLU A 22 -6.25 -10.63 -5.07
N LEU A 23 -7.09 -9.79 -5.69
CA LEU A 23 -7.10 -8.34 -5.47
C LEU A 23 -7.61 -7.99 -4.07
N THR A 24 -8.56 -8.75 -3.53
CA THR A 24 -9.04 -8.56 -2.15
C THR A 24 -7.95 -8.88 -1.14
N GLU A 25 -7.19 -9.97 -1.36
CA GLU A 25 -6.04 -10.30 -0.53
C GLU A 25 -4.91 -9.28 -0.69
N ALA A 26 -4.63 -8.86 -1.92
CA ALA A 26 -3.60 -7.85 -2.20
C ALA A 26 -3.94 -6.52 -1.51
N ASN A 27 -5.19 -6.07 -1.54
CA ASN A 27 -5.61 -4.84 -0.87
C ASN A 27 -5.45 -4.93 0.65
N LYS A 28 -5.83 -6.08 1.24
CA LYS A 28 -5.60 -6.30 2.68
C LYS A 28 -4.12 -6.16 3.03
N ILE A 29 -3.24 -6.77 2.23
CA ILE A 29 -1.79 -6.70 2.45
C ILE A 29 -1.26 -5.28 2.20
N HIS A 30 -1.77 -4.57 1.18
CA HIS A 30 -1.42 -3.18 0.91
C HIS A 30 -1.68 -2.28 2.12
N LEU A 31 -2.87 -2.35 2.72
CA LEU A 31 -3.21 -1.58 3.92
C LEU A 31 -2.33 -1.95 5.12
N GLU A 32 -2.00 -3.24 5.28
CA GLU A 32 -1.06 -3.69 6.31
C GLU A 32 0.36 -3.15 6.06
N ASN A 33 0.81 -3.12 4.81
CA ASN A 33 2.12 -2.60 4.40
C ASN A 33 2.22 -1.09 4.64
N ALA A 34 1.20 -0.32 4.25
CA ALA A 34 1.13 1.13 4.50
C ALA A 34 1.22 1.44 6.01
N ALA A 35 0.44 0.74 6.85
CA ALA A 35 0.50 0.91 8.29
C ALA A 35 1.87 0.52 8.88
N ILE A 36 2.52 -0.52 8.36
CA ILE A 36 3.88 -0.88 8.78
C ILE A 36 4.86 0.21 8.37
N PHE A 37 4.78 0.72 7.14
CA PHE A 37 5.64 1.78 6.62
C PHE A 37 5.60 3.01 7.53
N GLU A 38 4.41 3.55 7.83
CA GLU A 38 4.24 4.72 8.69
C GLU A 38 4.90 4.53 10.08
N VAL A 39 4.73 3.34 10.67
CA VAL A 39 5.34 3.01 11.97
C VAL A 39 6.86 2.95 11.88
N LEU A 40 7.41 2.36 10.82
CA LEU A 40 8.86 2.24 10.63
C LEU A 40 9.50 3.59 10.32
N GLU A 41 8.86 4.42 9.49
CA GLU A 41 9.28 5.78 9.16
C GLU A 41 9.36 6.62 10.42
N SER A 42 8.27 6.71 11.18
CA SER A 42 8.21 7.46 12.45
C SER A 42 9.28 7.00 13.45
N LYS A 43 9.56 5.70 13.50
CA LYS A 43 10.60 5.14 14.36
C LYS A 43 12.01 5.50 13.90
N LEU A 44 12.29 5.44 12.59
CA LEU A 44 13.58 5.85 12.03
C LEU A 44 13.81 7.34 12.25
N ASP A 45 12.80 8.17 12.02
CA ASP A 45 12.82 9.60 12.29
C ASP A 45 13.16 9.92 13.75
N SER A 46 12.50 9.22 14.67
CA SER A 46 12.74 9.36 16.11
C SER A 46 14.17 8.95 16.47
N LEU A 47 14.67 7.85 15.88
CA LEU A 47 16.05 7.39 16.08
C LEU A 47 17.07 8.40 15.55
N GLN A 48 16.87 8.97 14.36
CA GLN A 48 17.78 9.97 13.80
C GLN A 48 17.87 11.24 14.64
N LYS A 49 16.77 11.64 15.30
CA LYS A 49 16.74 12.83 16.18
C LYS A 49 17.54 12.65 17.48
N ILE A 50 17.64 11.43 18.00
CA ILE A 50 18.29 11.17 19.31
C ILE A 50 19.74 10.70 19.19
N ARG A 51 20.19 10.25 18.02
CA ARG A 51 21.53 9.70 17.83
C ARG A 51 22.54 10.79 17.45
N THR A 52 23.68 10.78 18.14
CA THR A 52 24.76 11.76 17.92
C THR A 52 25.99 11.16 17.23
N ASN A 53 26.06 9.84 17.10
CA ASN A 53 27.14 9.14 16.42
C ASN A 53 26.94 9.19 14.89
N GLU A 54 27.95 9.66 14.16
CA GLU A 54 27.89 9.84 12.70
C GLU A 54 27.67 8.53 11.94
N THR A 55 28.30 7.43 12.35
CA THR A 55 28.13 6.11 11.73
C THR A 55 26.71 5.61 11.92
N GLN A 56 26.18 5.66 13.14
CA GLN A 56 24.80 5.28 13.43
C GLN A 56 23.81 6.14 12.63
N ASN A 57 24.06 7.45 12.52
CA ASN A 57 23.20 8.34 11.72
C ASN A 57 23.25 8.00 10.23
N LYS A 58 24.42 7.62 9.71
CA LYS A 58 24.53 7.16 8.32
C LYS A 58 23.74 5.86 8.10
N ASP A 59 23.82 4.91 9.02
CA ASP A 59 23.10 3.64 8.91
C ASP A 59 21.58 3.84 8.99
N LEU A 60 21.10 4.76 9.84
CA LEU A 60 19.68 5.14 9.92
C LEU A 60 19.19 5.82 8.63
N LYS A 61 20.02 6.68 8.02
CA LYS A 61 19.69 7.29 6.72
C LYS A 61 19.61 6.25 5.61
N ASN A 62 20.51 5.27 5.61
CA ASN A 62 20.45 4.17 4.64
C ASN A 62 19.17 3.34 4.83
N LEU A 63 18.80 3.03 6.08
CA LEU A 63 17.54 2.34 6.39
C LEU A 63 16.32 3.15 5.94
N MET A 64 16.33 4.47 6.09
CA MET A 64 15.25 5.33 5.61
C MET A 64 15.12 5.29 4.08
N GLN A 65 16.24 5.40 3.36
CA GLN A 65 16.24 5.29 1.90
C GLN A 65 15.80 3.92 1.39
N GLU A 66 16.13 2.85 2.12
CA GLU A 66 15.62 1.51 1.80
C GLU A 66 14.11 1.42 2.02
N LEU A 67 13.59 2.04 3.09
CA LEU A 67 12.16 2.07 3.40
C LEU A 67 11.38 2.87 2.34
N GLU A 68 11.81 4.08 1.99
CA GLU A 68 11.22 4.92 0.93
C GLU A 68 11.14 4.18 -0.42
N LYS A 69 12.19 3.44 -0.78
CA LYS A 69 12.16 2.63 -2.02
C LYS A 69 11.10 1.53 -1.98
N LEU A 70 10.83 0.93 -0.83
CA LEU A 70 9.78 -0.09 -0.72
C LEU A 70 8.38 0.49 -0.90
N GLU A 71 8.15 1.72 -0.47
CA GLU A 71 6.91 2.45 -0.74
C GLU A 71 6.73 2.68 -2.24
N GLU A 72 7.78 3.08 -2.96
CA GLU A 72 7.73 3.21 -4.42
C GLU A 72 7.42 1.89 -5.14
N TYR A 73 7.83 0.75 -4.58
CA TYR A 73 7.50 -0.58 -5.11
C TYR A 73 6.09 -1.06 -4.73
N MET A 74 5.43 -0.41 -3.78
CA MET A 74 4.08 -0.76 -3.36
C MET A 74 3.08 -0.30 -4.43
N VAL A 75 2.68 -1.23 -5.29
CA VAL A 75 1.72 -0.96 -6.36
C VAL A 75 0.30 -0.78 -5.80
N GLU A 76 -0.43 0.18 -6.36
CA GLU A 76 -1.84 0.37 -6.06
C GLU A 76 -2.67 -0.84 -6.45
N VAL A 77 -3.68 -1.16 -5.62
CA VAL A 77 -4.56 -2.30 -5.87
C VAL A 77 -5.84 -1.83 -6.59
N PRO A 78 -6.09 -2.24 -7.84
CA PRO A 78 -7.26 -1.81 -8.60
C PRO A 78 -8.58 -2.23 -7.94
N GLY A 79 -9.58 -1.36 -8.05
CA GLY A 79 -10.93 -1.63 -7.56
C GLY A 79 -11.14 -1.36 -6.08
N PHE A 80 -10.17 -0.74 -5.41
CA PHE A 80 -10.26 -0.26 -4.03
C PHE A 80 -9.92 1.23 -3.99
N ASP A 81 -10.71 2.00 -3.25
CA ASP A 81 -10.43 3.41 -3.00
C ASP A 81 -9.36 3.52 -1.91
N HIS A 82 -8.31 4.29 -2.18
CA HIS A 82 -7.24 4.56 -1.23
C HIS A 82 -7.26 6.05 -0.89
N GLU A 83 -7.40 6.40 0.40
CA GLU A 83 -7.15 7.78 0.84
C GLU A 83 -5.63 7.97 0.88
N HIS A 84 -5.07 8.70 -0.09
CA HIS A 84 -3.67 9.12 -0.05
C HIS A 84 -3.47 10.13 1.10
N ARG A 85 -3.24 9.65 2.33
CA ARG A 85 -2.77 10.47 3.47
C ARG A 85 -1.28 10.27 3.69
N HIS A 86 -0.49 10.61 2.69
CA HIS A 86 0.95 10.78 2.89
C HIS A 86 1.25 12.28 2.75
N GLU A 87 1.55 12.96 3.86
CA GLU A 87 2.17 14.30 3.85
C GLU A 87 3.67 14.21 3.47
N GLY A 88 3.97 13.40 2.44
CA GLY A 88 5.30 13.23 1.85
C GLY A 88 5.38 13.90 0.47
N PRO A 89 6.56 13.98 -0.15
CA PRO A 89 6.69 14.49 -1.52
C PRO A 89 5.71 13.74 -2.44
N ASN A 90 4.98 14.48 -3.29
CA ASN A 90 3.99 13.92 -4.22
C ASN A 90 4.61 12.84 -5.11
N HIS A 91 4.54 11.58 -4.70
CA HIS A 91 4.83 10.44 -5.54
C HIS A 91 3.58 10.17 -6.37
N ASN A 92 3.63 10.53 -7.66
CA ASN A 92 2.52 10.28 -8.59
C ASN A 92 2.36 8.78 -8.79
N HIS A 93 1.37 8.16 -8.14
CA HIS A 93 1.03 6.74 -8.30
C HIS A 93 0.18 6.43 -9.55
N GLU A 94 0.06 7.37 -10.51
CA GLU A 94 -0.61 7.11 -11.80
C GLU A 94 0.28 6.28 -12.74
N THR A 95 0.59 5.05 -12.33
CA THR A 95 1.17 4.08 -13.26
C THR A 95 0.01 3.30 -13.90
N PRO A 96 -0.07 3.20 -15.24
CA PRO A 96 -0.95 2.24 -15.87
C PRO A 96 -0.67 0.87 -15.26
N ILE A 97 -1.71 0.16 -14.83
CA ILE A 97 -1.55 -1.14 -14.16
C ILE A 97 -0.95 -2.13 -15.16
N LYS A 98 0.36 -2.39 -15.01
CA LYS A 98 1.14 -3.28 -15.88
C LYS A 98 1.15 -4.73 -15.41
N TYR A 99 0.56 -5.00 -14.25
CA TYR A 99 0.66 -6.26 -13.54
C TYR A 99 -0.66 -7.02 -13.57
N THR A 100 -0.58 -8.35 -13.65
CA THR A 100 -1.74 -9.22 -13.42
C THR A 100 -2.14 -9.23 -11.94
N ASP A 101 -3.35 -9.68 -11.63
CA ASP A 101 -3.83 -9.74 -10.24
C ASP A 101 -2.90 -10.60 -9.35
N ASP A 102 -2.41 -11.73 -9.87
CA ASP A 102 -1.42 -12.58 -9.20
C ASP A 102 -0.09 -11.86 -8.96
N GLN A 103 0.36 -11.06 -9.93
CA GLN A 103 1.58 -10.27 -9.80
C GLN A 103 1.43 -9.17 -8.75
N ILE A 104 0.27 -8.50 -8.71
CA ILE A 104 -0.03 -7.49 -7.68
C ILE A 104 0.00 -8.14 -6.29
N LEU A 105 -0.65 -9.29 -6.13
CA LEU A 105 -0.61 -10.04 -4.87
C LEU A 105 0.81 -10.47 -4.48
N ALA A 106 1.60 -10.94 -5.44
CA ALA A 106 2.99 -11.34 -5.22
C ALA A 106 3.86 -10.15 -4.79
N ILE A 107 3.73 -9.00 -5.46
CA ILE A 107 4.44 -7.75 -5.10
C ILE A 107 4.08 -7.35 -3.68
N GLN A 108 2.79 -7.33 -3.32
CA GLN A 108 2.35 -6.96 -1.98
C GLN A 108 2.92 -7.88 -0.88
N LYS A 109 3.01 -9.18 -1.16
CA LYS A 109 3.64 -10.17 -0.25
C LYS A 109 5.15 -9.97 -0.13
N GLU A 110 5.82 -9.64 -1.23
CA GLU A 110 7.25 -9.37 -1.26
C GLU A 110 7.60 -8.11 -0.47
N VAL A 111 6.89 -7.00 -0.73
CA VAL A 111 7.03 -5.74 0.02
C VAL A 111 6.84 -5.97 1.51
N LYS A 112 5.81 -6.75 1.91
CA LYS A 112 5.59 -7.12 3.31
C LYS A 112 6.80 -7.83 3.91
N SER A 113 7.38 -8.77 3.18
CA SER A 113 8.57 -9.51 3.64
C SER A 113 9.75 -8.57 3.88
N GLU A 114 10.00 -7.65 2.95
CA GLU A 114 11.09 -6.67 3.07
C GLU A 114 10.87 -5.67 4.22
N LEU A 115 9.64 -5.16 4.38
CA LEU A 115 9.28 -4.29 5.51
C LEU A 115 9.54 -4.99 6.86
N LEU A 116 9.22 -6.28 6.98
CA LEU A 116 9.50 -7.06 8.19
C LEU A 116 11.01 -7.25 8.43
N LYS A 117 11.84 -7.35 7.38
CA LYS A 117 13.30 -7.38 7.54
C LYS A 117 13.84 -6.03 8.03
N ILE A 118 13.33 -4.92 7.50
CA ILE A 118 13.68 -3.57 7.97
C ILE A 118 13.26 -3.40 9.43
N LYS A 119 12.05 -3.84 9.79
CA LYS A 119 11.57 -3.82 11.18
C LYS A 119 12.54 -4.52 12.13
N ILE A 120 12.99 -5.72 11.80
CA ILE A 120 13.96 -6.48 12.61
C ILE A 120 15.29 -5.72 12.73
N ARG A 121 15.77 -5.09 11.65
CA ARG A 121 17.01 -4.28 11.69
C ARG A 121 16.86 -3.07 12.60
N ILE A 122 15.72 -2.37 12.55
CA ILE A 122 15.43 -1.23 13.42
C ILE A 122 15.31 -1.66 14.89
N GLU A 123 14.65 -2.79 15.17
CA GLU A 123 14.50 -3.32 16.53
C GLU A 123 15.83 -3.74 17.15
N ASN A 124 16.79 -4.17 16.32
CA ASN A 124 18.14 -4.53 16.76
C ASN A 124 19.13 -3.35 16.69
N PHE A 125 18.68 -2.16 16.33
CA PHE A 125 19.54 -0.99 16.16
C PHE A 125 19.97 -0.44 17.54
N LYS A 126 21.25 -0.64 17.90
CA LYS A 126 21.84 -0.26 19.19
C LYS A 126 22.61 1.04 19.10
#